data_AF-A0A661F398-F1
#
_entry.id   AF-A0A661F398-F1
#
_cell.length_a   1.000
_cell.length_b   1.000
_cell.length_c   1.000
_cell.angle_alpha   90.00
_cell.angle_beta   90.00
_cell.angle_gamma   90.00
#
_symmetry.space_group_name_H-M   'P 1'
#
loop_
_entity.id
_entity.type
_entity.pdbx_description
1 polymer ?
#
loop_
_entity_poly.entity_id
_entity_poly.type
_entity_poly.pdbx_seq_one_letter_code
_entity_poly.pdbx_strand_id
1 'polypeptide(L)' 'MISDDLAASRSEAWLKRLQPYRKRLKKSPELVVEGKLSRMVGLTLEAVGCRSATGGRCVVEAPDGKRIEAEVVG' A
#
# COMPACT_ATOMS: atom_id res chain seq x y z
N MET A 1 1.77 45.15 -14.70
CA MET A 1 3.13 44.58 -14.90
C MET A 1 3.71 43.91 -13.66
N ILE A 2 3.41 44.37 -12.43
CA ILE A 2 3.89 43.76 -11.16
C ILE A 2 3.15 42.45 -10.80
N SER A 3 1.91 42.28 -11.26
CA SER A 3 1.03 41.15 -10.93
C SER A 3 1.42 39.83 -11.61
N ASP A 4 1.92 39.87 -12.86
CA ASP A 4 2.38 38.68 -13.59
C ASP A 4 3.66 38.09 -12.98
N ASP A 5 4.55 38.95 -12.48
CA ASP A 5 5.84 38.57 -11.91
C ASP A 5 5.66 37.82 -10.58
N LEU A 6 4.66 38.21 -9.78
CA LEU A 6 4.28 37.51 -8.55
C LEU A 6 3.61 36.15 -8.83
N ALA A 7 2.81 36.06 -9.89
CA ALA A 7 2.20 34.80 -10.33
C ALA A 7 3.24 33.83 -10.90
N ALA A 8 4.23 34.34 -11.65
CA ALA A 8 5.38 33.58 -12.13
C ALA A 8 6.26 33.06 -10.98
N SER A 9 6.60 33.93 -10.02
CA SER A 9 7.38 33.58 -8.82
C SER A 9 6.68 32.50 -7.97
N ARG A 10 5.36 32.60 -7.80
CA ARG A 10 4.57 31.54 -7.16
C ARG A 10 4.67 30.25 -7.95
N SER A 11 4.42 30.28 -9.25
CA SER A 11 4.42 29.08 -10.10
C SER A 11 5.75 28.32 -10.02
N GLU A 12 6.89 29.03 -10.02
CA GLU A 12 8.22 28.42 -9.83
C GLU A 12 8.39 27.78 -8.44
N ALA A 13 7.96 28.46 -7.38
CA ALA A 13 8.02 27.92 -6.02
C ALA A 13 7.17 26.64 -5.88
N TRP A 14 6.00 26.61 -6.52
CA TRP A 14 5.13 25.44 -6.57
C TRP A 14 5.75 24.30 -7.40
N LEU A 15 6.33 24.60 -8.57
CA LEU A 15 7.04 23.61 -9.38
C LEU A 15 8.20 22.98 -8.61
N LYS A 16 9.01 23.79 -7.92
CA LYS A 16 10.13 23.32 -7.08
C LYS A 16 9.65 22.41 -5.95
N ARG A 17 8.52 22.74 -5.32
CA ARG A 17 7.90 21.92 -4.26
C ARG A 17 7.28 20.63 -4.79
N LEU A 18 6.71 20.63 -6.00
CA LEU A 18 6.05 19.47 -6.60
C LEU A 18 7.03 18.51 -7.29
N GLN A 19 8.21 18.99 -7.72
CA GLN A 19 9.22 18.19 -8.43
C GLN A 19 9.63 16.89 -7.69
N PRO A 20 9.85 16.88 -6.35
CA PRO A 20 10.19 15.66 -5.62
C PRO A 20 9.04 14.64 -5.60
N TYR A 21 7.79 15.09 -5.47
CA TYR A 21 6.62 14.20 -5.52
C TYR A 21 6.47 13.57 -6.90
N ARG A 22 6.70 14.34 -7.97
CA ARG A 22 6.69 13.83 -9.35
C ARG A 22 7.78 12.78 -9.59
N LYS A 23 8.95 12.93 -8.96
CA LYS A 23 10.02 11.91 -8.98
C LYS A 23 9.62 10.64 -8.23
N ARG A 24 8.96 10.77 -7.07
CA ARG A 24 8.45 9.63 -6.27
C ARG A 24 7.38 8.83 -7.02
N LEU A 25 6.49 9.51 -7.73
CA LEU A 25 5.42 8.88 -8.52
C LEU A 25 5.93 8.06 -9.71
N LYS A 26 7.17 8.26 -10.17
CA LYS A 26 7.76 7.41 -11.23
C LYS A 26 7.86 5.94 -10.82
N LYS A 27 7.89 5.66 -9.52
CA LYS A 27 7.80 4.30 -8.97
C LYS A 27 6.38 4.13 -8.43
N SER A 28 5.49 3.57 -9.24
CA SER A 28 4.18 3.15 -8.75
C SER A 28 4.39 2.13 -7.63
N PRO A 29 3.75 2.30 -6.46
CA PRO A 29 3.77 1.26 -5.45
C PRO A 29 3.09 0.02 -6.03
N GLU A 30 3.63 -1.15 -5.72
CA GLU A 30 2.92 -2.39 -6.02
C GLU A 30 1.63 -2.43 -5.20
N LEU A 31 0.57 -2.95 -5.82
CA LEU A 31 -0.67 -3.20 -5.11
C LEU A 31 -0.41 -4.34 -4.11
N VAL A 32 -0.72 -4.10 -2.85
CA VAL A 32 -0.69 -5.15 -1.84
C VAL A 32 -1.90 -6.04 -2.08
N VAL A 33 -1.66 -7.34 -2.23
CA VAL A 33 -2.74 -8.32 -2.35
C VAL A 33 -3.28 -8.58 -0.95
N GLU A 34 -4.57 -8.34 -0.76
CA GLU A 34 -5.27 -8.58 0.49
C GLU A 34 -6.43 -9.54 0.28
N GLY A 35 -6.79 -10.24 1.35
CA GLY A 35 -7.91 -11.15 1.38
C GLY A 35 -8.65 -11.04 2.71
N LYS A 36 -9.59 -11.95 2.92
CA LYS A 36 -10.28 -12.08 4.20
C LYS A 36 -10.31 -13.53 4.63
N LEU A 37 -10.30 -13.74 5.94
CA LEU A 37 -10.57 -15.05 6.50
C LEU A 37 -12.05 -15.38 6.29
N SER A 38 -12.33 -16.53 5.68
CA SER A 38 -13.69 -17.01 5.42
C SER A 38 -14.21 -17.84 6.58
N ARG A 39 -13.38 -18.71 7.15
CA ARG A 39 -13.71 -19.55 8.32
C ARG A 39 -12.47 -20.06 9.02
N MET A 40 -12.65 -20.41 10.29
CA MET A 40 -11.68 -21.18 11.08
C MET A 40 -11.96 -22.68 10.91
N VAL A 41 -10.91 -23.48 10.76
CA VAL A 41 -11.01 -24.94 10.63
C VAL A 41 -9.96 -25.60 11.52
N GLY A 42 -10.35 -25.97 12.74
CA GLY A 42 -9.42 -26.53 13.71
C GLY A 42 -8.29 -25.54 14.02
N LEU A 43 -7.05 -25.89 13.65
CA LEU A 43 -5.86 -25.05 13.85
C LEU A 43 -5.50 -24.20 12.63
N THR A 44 -6.24 -24.33 11.53
CA THR A 44 -5.98 -23.61 10.27
C THR A 44 -7.08 -22.57 9.99
N LEU A 45 -6.74 -21.61 9.13
CA LEU A 45 -7.65 -20.55 8.70
C LEU A 45 -7.81 -20.65 7.18
N GLU A 46 -9.05 -20.60 6.71
CA GLU A 46 -9.32 -20.47 5.28
C GLU A 46 -9.41 -19.00 4.90
N ALA A 47 -8.74 -18.62 3.81
CA ALA A 47 -8.73 -17.26 3.29
C ALA A 47 -9.19 -17.23 1.84
N VAL A 48 -9.85 -16.14 1.47
CA VAL A 48 -10.27 -15.86 0.08
C VAL A 48 -9.80 -14.47 -0.34
N GLY A 49 -9.58 -14.28 -1.65
CA GLY A 49 -9.15 -12.99 -2.21
C GLY A 49 -7.63 -12.76 -2.19
N CYS A 50 -6.88 -13.59 -1.47
CA CYS A 50 -5.42 -13.61 -1.49
C CYS A 50 -4.92 -14.94 -2.05
N ARG A 51 -3.99 -14.91 -3.02
CA ARG A 51 -3.39 -16.10 -3.63
C ARG A 51 -1.91 -16.16 -3.25
N SER A 52 -1.51 -17.27 -2.67
CA SER A 52 -0.12 -17.55 -2.30
C SER A 52 0.16 -19.04 -2.50
N ALA A 53 1.44 -19.38 -2.69
CA ALA A 53 1.86 -20.77 -2.80
C ALA A 53 1.90 -21.44 -1.42
N THR A 54 1.75 -22.76 -1.36
CA THR A 54 2.04 -23.55 -0.15
C THR A 54 3.47 -23.27 0.33
N GLY A 55 3.64 -23.09 1.64
CA GLY A 55 4.88 -22.62 2.25
C GLY A 55 5.08 -21.10 2.21
N GLY A 56 4.20 -20.37 1.51
CA GLY A 56 4.21 -18.92 1.49
C GLY A 56 3.81 -18.35 2.86
N ARG A 57 4.47 -17.26 3.28
CA ARG A 57 4.10 -16.54 4.49
C ARG A 57 3.07 -15.46 4.18
N CYS A 58 2.03 -15.39 5.00
CA CYS A 58 1.05 -14.33 5.01
C CYS A 58 0.98 -13.68 6.39
N VAL A 59 0.40 -12.49 6.45
CA VAL A 59 0.14 -11.76 7.69
C VAL A 59 -1.36 -11.67 7.87
N VAL A 60 -1.84 -12.14 9.01
CA VAL A 60 -3.23 -11.98 9.45
C VAL A 60 -3.31 -10.77 10.37
N GLU A 61 -4.20 -9.84 10.06
CA GLU A 61 -4.50 -8.71 10.92
C GLU A 61 -5.67 -9.06 11.86
N ALA A 62 -5.41 -8.97 13.16
CA ALA A 62 -6.41 -9.16 14.20
C ALA A 62 -7.21 -7.87 14.44
N PRO A 63 -8.42 -7.94 15.03
CA PRO A 63 -9.24 -6.75 15.30
C PRO A 63 -8.58 -5.69 16.19
N ASP A 64 -7.61 -6.08 17.01
CA ASP A 64 -6.82 -5.17 17.86
C ASP A 64 -5.59 -4.57 17.13
N GLY A 65 -5.48 -4.79 15.81
CA GLY A 65 -4.37 -4.33 14.97
C GLY A 65 -3.10 -5.17 15.09
N LYS A 66 -3.09 -6.25 15.89
CA LYS A 66 -1.94 -7.16 15.92
C LYS A 66 -1.80 -7.88 14.59
N ARG A 67 -0.55 -8.07 14.18
CA ARG A 67 -0.16 -8.79 12.99
C ARG A 67 0.42 -10.14 13.38
N ILE A 68 -0.20 -11.20 12.88
CA ILE A 68 0.15 -12.59 13.18
C ILE A 68 0.68 -13.20 11.90
N GLU A 69 1.91 -13.72 11.94
CA GLU A 69 2.45 -14.47 10.81
C GLU A 69 1.77 -15.83 10.70
N ALA A 70 1.43 -16.22 9.48
CA ALA A 70 0.87 -17.52 9.16
C ALA A 70 1.55 -18.08 7.90
N GLU A 71 1.50 -19.40 7.78
CA GLU A 71 2.01 -20.12 6.61
C GLU A 71 0.84 -20.74 5.85
N VAL A 72 0.90 -20.66 4.52
CA VAL A 72 -0.09 -21.25 3.63
C VAL A 72 0.20 -22.74 3.55
N VAL A 73 -0.72 -23.57 4.05
CA VAL A 73 -0.55 -25.02 4.08
C VAL A 73 -1.27 -25.76 2.95
N GLY A 74 -2.15 -25.07 2.21
CA GLY A 74 -2.95 -25.64 1.12
C GLY A 74 -4.14 -24.76 0.78
#